data_AF-A0A3D8YIR6-F1
#
_entry.id   AF-A0A3D8YIR6-F1
#
_cell.length_a   1.000
_cell.length_b   1.000
_cell.length_c   1.000
_cell.angle_alpha   90.00
_cell.angle_beta   90.00
_cell.angle_gamma   90.00
#
_symmetry.space_group_name_H-M   'P 1'
#
loop_
_entity.id
_entity.type
_entity.pdbx_description
1 polymer ?
#
loop_
_entity_poly.entity_id
_entity_poly.type
_entity_poly.pdbx_seq_one_letter_code
_entity_poly.pdbx_strand_id
1 'polypeptide(L)'
;VIGTGCANKKKKKDEYNKPAIFWYQGILREILFANLETADNYYSSLQSEHINSPLVPEAMLALGQAHMKKKEYVLASFYFDEYIKRFGTKDNVDY
;
A
#
# COMPACT_ATOMS: atom_id res chain seq x y z
N VAL A 1 20.84 20.22 -30.91
CA VAL A 1 19.54 19.56 -30.66
C VAL A 1 19.33 19.56 -29.16
N ILE A 2 18.31 20.24 -28.67
CA ILE A 2 18.02 20.39 -27.24
C ILE A 2 17.40 19.07 -26.79
N GLY A 3 18.08 18.33 -25.91
CA GLY A 3 17.59 17.10 -25.30
C GLY A 3 17.40 17.28 -23.80
N THR A 4 16.50 18.16 -23.40
CA THR A 4 16.12 18.33 -21.98
C THR A 4 15.19 17.19 -21.60
N GLY A 5 15.78 16.05 -21.24
CA GLY A 5 15.06 14.87 -20.77
C GLY A 5 14.40 15.13 -19.41
N CYS A 6 13.08 15.02 -19.40
CA CYS A 6 12.17 15.15 -18.27
C CYS A 6 12.47 14.16 -17.13
N ALA A 7 12.56 14.68 -15.90
CA ALA A 7 11.74 14.27 -14.76
C ALA A 7 12.36 14.88 -13.50
N ASN A 8 11.89 16.06 -13.11
CA ASN A 8 11.98 16.49 -11.73
C ASN A 8 11.09 15.53 -10.91
N LYS A 9 11.58 14.31 -10.63
CA LYS A 9 11.14 13.56 -9.46
C LYS A 9 11.48 14.49 -8.31
N LYS A 10 10.49 15.28 -7.85
CA LYS A 10 10.58 16.00 -6.58
C LYS A 10 11.15 14.96 -5.63
N LYS A 11 12.39 15.17 -5.19
CA LYS A 11 13.04 14.36 -4.19
C LYS A 11 12.11 14.45 -2.99
N LYS A 12 11.14 13.53 -2.86
CA LYS A 12 10.48 13.25 -1.60
C LYS A 12 11.67 12.96 -0.72
N LYS A 13 11.99 13.91 0.17
CA LYS A 13 13.04 13.73 1.17
C LYS A 13 12.73 12.41 1.81
N ASP A 14 13.47 11.39 1.44
CA ASP A 14 13.57 10.07 2.03
C ASP A 14 13.00 10.05 3.46
N GLU A 15 11.69 9.83 3.58
CA GLU A 15 10.95 9.95 4.83
C GLU A 15 11.11 8.67 5.66
N TYR A 16 12.33 8.19 5.83
CA TYR A 16 12.58 6.94 6.54
C TYR A 16 12.37 7.08 8.06
N ASN A 17 12.18 5.95 8.73
CA ASN A 17 12.13 5.84 10.19
C ASN A 17 10.96 6.61 10.82
N LYS A 18 9.77 6.43 10.23
CA LYS A 18 8.52 7.01 10.73
C LYS A 18 7.74 5.95 11.51
N PRO A 19 6.90 6.34 12.48
CA PRO A 19 6.08 5.38 13.19
C PRO A 19 5.06 4.72 12.23
N ALA A 20 4.69 3.47 12.48
CA ALA A 20 3.73 2.73 11.65
C ALA A 20 2.45 3.51 11.32
N ILE A 21 1.95 4.29 12.29
CA ILE A 21 0.74 5.12 12.11
C ILE A 21 0.90 6.21 11.04
N PHE A 22 2.10 6.77 10.87
CA PHE A 22 2.37 7.78 9.86
C PHE A 22 2.19 7.20 8.45
N TRP A 23 2.76 6.01 8.24
CA TRP A 23 2.62 5.29 6.99
C TRP A 23 1.17 4.90 6.71
N TYR A 24 0.48 4.35 7.70
CA TYR A 24 -0.94 4.00 7.59
C TYR A 24 -1.83 5.19 7.23
N GLN A 25 -1.66 6.33 7.91
CA GLN A 25 -2.38 7.56 7.59
C GLN A 25 -2.06 8.06 6.17
N GLY A 26 -0.81 7.93 5.73
CA GLY A 26 -0.40 8.21 4.36
C GLY A 26 -1.16 7.37 3.34
N ILE A 27 -1.25 6.06 3.56
CA ILE A 27 -2.02 5.12 2.71
C ILE A 27 -3.47 5.58 2.58
N LEU A 28 -4.17 5.79 3.70
CA LEU A 28 -5.57 6.20 3.70
C LEU A 28 -5.77 7.53 2.98
N ARG A 29 -4.87 8.50 3.21
CA ARG A 29 -4.93 9.81 2.56
C ARG A 29 -4.80 9.68 1.04
N GLU A 30 -3.84 8.90 0.54
CA GLU A 30 -3.65 8.73 -0.90
C GLU A 30 -4.78 7.91 -1.55
N ILE A 31 -5.37 6.94 -0.83
CA ILE A 31 -6.60 6.25 -1.27
C ILE A 31 -7.74 7.26 -1.47
N LEU A 32 -7.94 8.19 -0.54
CA LEU A 32 -8.97 9.24 -0.65
C LEU A 32 -8.72 10.15 -1.86
N PHE A 33 -7.47 10.38 -2.22
CA PHE A 33 -7.09 11.12 -3.44
C PHE A 33 -7.04 10.24 -4.71
N ALA A 34 -7.46 8.97 -4.63
CA ALA A 34 -7.39 7.99 -5.72
C ALA A 34 -5.98 7.78 -6.31
N ASN A 35 -4.94 8.16 -5.55
CA ASN A 35 -3.52 8.05 -5.90
C ASN A 35 -2.95 6.72 -5.36
N LEU A 36 -3.42 5.61 -5.93
CA LEU A 36 -3.09 4.28 -5.42
C LEU A 36 -1.60 3.93 -5.54
N GLU A 37 -0.93 4.37 -6.61
CA GLU A 37 0.52 4.19 -6.74
C GLU A 37 1.29 4.78 -5.53
N THR A 38 0.88 5.95 -5.04
CA THR A 38 1.53 6.52 -3.86
C THR A 38 1.11 5.80 -2.58
N ALA A 39 -0.13 5.33 -2.50
CA ALA A 39 -0.60 4.51 -1.38
C ALA A 39 0.22 3.19 -1.27
N ASP A 40 0.49 2.53 -2.40
CA ASP A 40 1.28 1.29 -2.47
C ASP A 40 2.74 1.52 -2.05
N ASN A 41 3.30 2.69 -2.40
CA ASN A 41 4.61 3.09 -1.94
C ASN A 41 4.65 3.28 -0.41
N TYR A 42 3.66 3.95 0.18
CA TYR A 42 3.56 4.07 1.64
C TYR A 42 3.39 2.71 2.34
N TYR A 43 2.66 1.80 1.71
CA TYR A 43 2.51 0.44 2.22
C TYR A 43 3.81 -0.36 2.17
N SER A 44 4.58 -0.22 1.12
CA SER A 44 5.92 -0.82 1.02
C SER A 44 6.82 -0.33 2.15
N SER A 45 6.79 0.96 2.48
CA SER A 45 7.51 1.53 3.63
C SER A 45 6.98 1.00 4.98
N LEU A 46 5.66 0.89 5.14
CA LEU A 46 5.05 0.31 6.35
C LEU A 46 5.52 -1.13 6.56
N GLN A 47 5.51 -1.95 5.52
CA GLN A 47 5.97 -3.34 5.61
C GLN A 47 7.46 -3.44 5.88
N SER A 48 8.30 -2.63 5.22
CA SER A 48 9.75 -2.70 5.40
C SER A 48 10.21 -2.30 6.80
N GLU A 49 9.53 -1.32 7.42
CA GLU A 49 9.90 -0.80 8.74
C GLU A 49 9.13 -1.47 9.89
N HIS A 50 7.88 -1.89 9.65
CA HIS A 50 6.95 -2.32 10.70
C HIS A 50 6.15 -3.57 10.30
N ILE A 51 6.81 -4.61 9.79
CA ILE A 51 6.16 -5.84 9.29
C ILE A 51 5.20 -6.52 10.29
N ASN A 52 5.48 -6.41 11.59
CA ASN A 52 4.67 -7.00 12.68
C ASN A 52 3.60 -6.04 13.23
N SER A 53 3.41 -4.87 12.63
CA SER A 53 2.41 -3.91 13.09
C SER A 53 1.00 -4.44 12.79
N PRO A 54 0.04 -4.27 13.73
CA PRO A 54 -1.37 -4.60 13.47
C PRO A 54 -1.98 -3.75 12.35
N LEU A 55 -1.32 -2.67 11.93
CA LEU A 55 -1.76 -1.82 10.82
C LEU A 55 -1.46 -2.42 9.44
N VAL A 56 -0.55 -3.41 9.36
CA VAL A 56 -0.21 -4.09 8.09
C VAL A 56 -1.41 -4.83 7.49
N PRO A 57 -2.12 -5.71 8.22
CA PRO A 57 -3.30 -6.39 7.68
C PRO A 57 -4.42 -5.40 7.32
N GLU A 58 -4.63 -4.36 8.14
CA GLU A 58 -5.68 -3.36 7.90
C GLU A 58 -5.40 -2.54 6.64
N ALA A 59 -4.16 -2.07 6.45
CA ALA A 59 -3.75 -1.38 5.23
C ALA A 59 -3.86 -2.26 3.99
N MET A 60 -3.53 -3.55 4.11
CA MET A 60 -3.61 -4.51 3.00
C MET A 60 -5.05 -4.63 2.47
N LEU A 61 -6.03 -4.76 3.37
CA LEU A 61 -7.44 -4.81 3.01
C LEU A 61 -7.93 -3.50 2.40
N ALA A 62 -7.52 -2.36 2.97
CA ALA A 62 -7.89 -1.04 2.46
C ALA A 62 -7.40 -0.82 1.02
N LEU A 63 -6.15 -1.21 0.72
CA LEU A 63 -5.59 -1.16 -0.63
C LEU A 63 -6.30 -2.12 -1.58
N GLY A 64 -6.52 -3.38 -1.16
CA GLY A 64 -7.26 -4.36 -1.95
C GLY A 64 -8.63 -3.82 -2.38
N GLN A 65 -9.39 -3.24 -1.44
CA GLN A 65 -10.69 -2.61 -1.73
C GLN A 65 -10.56 -1.39 -2.65
N ALA A 66 -9.53 -0.56 -2.47
CA ALA A 66 -9.30 0.62 -3.29
C ALA A 66 -8.99 0.25 -4.75
N HIS A 67 -8.08 -0.71 -4.98
CA HIS A 67 -7.80 -1.25 -6.31
C HIS A 67 -9.03 -1.90 -6.94
N MET A 68 -9.82 -2.64 -6.16
CA MET A 68 -11.08 -3.22 -6.62
C MET A 68 -12.05 -2.14 -7.15
N LYS A 69 -12.20 -1.03 -6.41
CA LYS A 69 -13.04 0.10 -6.82
C LYS A 69 -12.54 0.78 -8.10
N LYS A 70 -11.22 0.78 -8.34
CA LYS A 70 -10.62 1.27 -9.59
C LYS A 70 -10.59 0.23 -10.72
N LYS A 71 -11.17 -0.96 -10.50
CA LYS A 71 -11.17 -2.09 -11.45
C LYS A 71 -9.77 -2.64 -11.75
N GLU A 72 -8.82 -2.40 -10.86
CA GLU A 72 -7.45 -2.92 -10.91
C GLU A 72 -7.43 -4.31 -10.25
N TYR A 73 -8.18 -5.26 -10.83
CA TYR A 73 -8.51 -6.53 -10.17
C TYR A 73 -7.29 -7.40 -9.87
N VAL A 74 -6.25 -7.35 -10.70
CA VAL A 74 -5.00 -8.11 -10.47
C VAL A 74 -4.32 -7.65 -9.17
N LEU A 75 -4.22 -6.34 -8.97
CA LEU A 75 -3.65 -5.75 -7.75
C LEU A 75 -4.56 -6.00 -6.55
N ALA A 76 -5.88 -5.86 -6.73
CA ALA A 76 -6.83 -6.15 -5.67
C ALA A 76 -6.73 -7.61 -5.18
N SER A 77 -6.75 -8.57 -6.10
CA SER A 77 -6.56 -9.99 -5.80
C SER A 77 -5.23 -10.26 -5.11
N PHE A 78 -4.14 -9.65 -5.58
CA PHE A 78 -2.83 -9.78 -4.93
C PHE A 78 -2.89 -9.38 -3.45
N TYR A 79 -3.51 -8.25 -3.11
CA TYR A 79 -3.65 -7.82 -1.72
C TYR A 79 -4.50 -8.76 -0.88
N PHE A 80 -5.62 -9.26 -1.41
CA PHE A 80 -6.48 -10.20 -0.70
C PHE A 80 -5.82 -11.57 -0.51
N ASP A 81 -5.13 -12.09 -1.53
CA ASP A 81 -4.42 -13.35 -1.46
C ASP A 81 -3.29 -13.29 -0.43
N GLU A 82 -2.50 -12.22 -0.44
CA GLU A 82 -1.45 -12.02 0.57
C GLU A 82 -2.02 -11.86 1.97
N TYR A 83 -3.21 -11.26 2.11
CA TYR A 83 -3.88 -11.15 3.40
C TYR A 83 -4.26 -12.53 3.93
N ILE A 84 -4.90 -13.36 3.10
CA ILE A 84 -5.31 -14.72 3.46
C ILE A 84 -4.10 -15.58 3.78
N LYS A 85 -3.02 -15.51 2.98
CA LYS A 85 -1.81 -16.30 3.23
C LYS A 85 -1.13 -15.97 4.56
N ARG A 86 -1.11 -14.69 4.95
CA ARG A 86 -0.38 -14.21 6.14
C ARG A 86 -1.23 -14.20 7.40
N PHE A 87 -2.54 -13.93 7.27
CA PHE A 87 -3.44 -13.68 8.39
C PHE A 87 -4.70 -14.54 8.38
N GLY A 88 -4.94 -15.30 7.30
CA GLY A 88 -6.00 -16.29 7.25
C GLY A 88 -5.72 -17.43 8.23
N THR A 89 -6.46 -17.47 9.33
CA THR A 89 -6.53 -18.64 10.20
C THR A 89 -7.45 -19.69 9.56
N LYS A 90 -7.33 -20.96 10.00
CA LYS A 90 -8.19 -22.08 9.54
C LYS A 90 -9.70 -21.80 9.64
N ASP A 91 -10.13 -20.82 10.43
CA ASP A 91 -11.53 -20.43 10.60
C ASP A 91 -12.06 -19.46 9.52
N ASN A 92 -11.19 -18.82 8.72
CA ASN A 92 -11.57 -17.78 7.75
C ASN A 92 -11.35 -18.19 6.28
N VAL A 93 -11.01 -19.45 6.03
CA VAL A 93 -10.83 -20.00 4.68
C VAL A 93 -11.79 -21.17 4.54
N ASP A 94 -13.07 -20.86 4.31
CA ASP A 94 -14.04 -21.88 3.89
C ASP A 94 -13.63 -22.38 2.50
N TYR A 95 -13.56 -23.70 2.37
CA TYR A 95 -13.03 -24.48 1.24
C TYR A 95 -14.07 -24.72 0.14
#